data_AF-A0A819W0K8-F1
#
_entry.id   AF-A0A819W0K8-F1
#
_cell.length_a   1.000
_cell.length_b   1.000
_cell.length_c   1.000
_cell.angle_alpha   90.00
_cell.angle_beta   90.00
_cell.angle_gamma   90.00
#
_symmetry.space_group_name_H-M   'P 1'
#
loop_
_entity.id
_entity.type
_entity.pdbx_description
1 polymer ?
#
loop_
_entity_poly.entity_id
_entity_poly.type
_entity_poly.pdbx_seq_one_letter_code
_entity_poly.pdbx_strand_id
1 'polypeptide(L)'
;MARAGEHVLHARRDVNTNSRVDLLHLMLDAATDQIISDEKVQRDENIEASLTSPRTNVNKLTYDEIIGNIFLFLVAGTETTSTTLAFCTYVLATHPDVQQKLQDEIDANVDDSAQLPTYEIVDNLEYLDMFIKE
;
A
#
# COMPACT_ATOMS: atom_id res chain seq x y z
N MET A 1 24.94 -3.33 1.42
CA MET A 1 23.52 -3.49 1.03
C MET A 1 22.61 -2.35 1.51
N ALA A 2 22.97 -1.56 2.53
CA ALA A 2 22.17 -0.41 3.00
C ALA A 2 21.99 0.74 1.98
N ARG A 3 23.00 1.01 1.14
CA ARG A 3 23.01 2.12 0.16
C ARG A 3 21.94 2.08 -0.94
N ALA A 4 21.41 0.89 -1.26
CA ALA A 4 20.40 0.74 -2.31
C ALA A 4 19.00 1.16 -1.82
N GLY A 5 18.72 1.00 -0.51
CA GLY A 5 17.45 1.39 0.09
C GLY A 5 17.26 2.91 0.09
N GLU A 6 18.29 3.66 0.45
CA GLU A 6 18.26 5.13 0.52
C GLU A 6 17.92 5.78 -0.83
N HIS A 7 18.46 5.23 -1.94
CA HIS A 7 18.21 5.78 -3.28
C HIS A 7 16.75 5.59 -3.74
N VAL A 8 16.10 4.49 -3.34
CA VAL A 8 14.68 4.25 -3.63
C VAL A 8 13.79 5.15 -2.78
N LEU A 9 14.20 5.47 -1.56
CA LEU A 9 13.46 6.36 -0.66
C LEU A 9 13.45 7.79 -1.17
N HIS A 10 14.60 8.31 -1.62
CA HIS A 10 14.67 9.66 -2.21
C HIS A 10 13.88 9.75 -3.52
N ALA A 11 13.97 8.74 -4.38
CA ALA A 11 13.22 8.71 -5.63
C ALA A 11 11.68 8.70 -5.43
N ARG A 12 11.20 8.17 -4.30
CA ARG A 12 9.76 8.14 -3.97
C ARG A 12 9.27 9.41 -3.25
N ARG A 13 10.17 10.20 -2.64
CA ARG A 13 9.82 11.45 -1.96
C ARG A 13 9.59 12.61 -2.93
N ASP A 14 10.29 12.62 -4.08
CA ASP A 14 10.18 13.68 -5.09
C ASP A 14 9.06 13.44 -6.12
N VAL A 15 8.50 12.23 -6.20
CA VAL A 15 7.37 11.88 -7.07
C VAL A 15 6.06 12.21 -6.35
N ASN A 16 5.79 13.49 -6.09
CA ASN A 16 4.49 13.89 -5.55
C ASN A 16 3.89 15.10 -6.26
N THR A 17 2.83 14.83 -7.02
CA THR A 17 1.66 15.71 -7.18
C THR A 17 0.48 14.98 -7.84
N ASN A 18 0.66 13.78 -8.40
CA ASN A 18 -0.45 13.02 -9.03
C ASN A 18 -0.39 11.48 -8.83
N SER A 19 0.42 11.00 -7.88
CA SER A 19 0.57 9.57 -7.58
C SER A 19 -0.48 9.12 -6.57
N ARG A 20 -1.12 7.96 -6.79
CA ARG A 20 -2.00 7.33 -5.78
C ARG A 20 -1.22 7.15 -4.47
N VAL A 21 -1.83 7.54 -3.35
CA VAL A 21 -1.24 7.35 -2.02
C VAL A 21 -1.29 5.87 -1.68
N ASP A 22 -0.14 5.22 -1.59
CA ASP A 22 -0.02 3.81 -1.21
C ASP A 22 0.38 3.65 0.27
N LEU A 23 0.28 2.43 0.80
CA LEU A 23 0.61 2.11 2.19
C LEU A 23 2.06 2.50 2.53
N LEU A 24 3.00 2.35 1.59
CA LEU A 24 4.40 2.68 1.82
C LEU A 24 4.59 4.19 1.92
N HIS A 25 3.88 4.97 1.10
CA HIS A 25 3.84 6.41 1.17
C HIS A 25 3.28 6.88 2.52
N LEU A 26 2.15 6.30 2.94
CA LEU A 26 1.56 6.61 4.24
C LEU A 26 2.48 6.28 5.42
N MET A 27 3.21 5.16 5.35
CA MET A 27 4.17 4.76 6.38
C MET A 27 5.42 5.64 6.38
N LEU A 28 5.86 6.13 5.21
CA LEU A 28 6.96 7.10 5.09
C LEU A 28 6.56 8.48 5.61
N ASP A 29 5.32 8.91 5.39
CA ASP A 29 4.78 10.16 5.93
C ASP A 29 4.63 10.09 7.47
N ALA A 30 4.33 8.91 8.00
CA ALA A 30 4.26 8.64 9.43
C ALA A 30 5.64 8.48 10.10
N ALA A 31 6.72 8.44 9.32
CA ALA A 31 8.08 8.22 9.82
C ALA A 31 8.61 9.40 10.64
N THR A 32 9.42 9.10 11.65
CA THR A 32 10.15 10.09 12.43
C THR A 32 11.20 10.78 11.55
N ASP A 33 11.40 12.08 11.75
CA ASP A 33 12.31 12.95 10.97
C ASP A 33 13.80 12.65 11.18
N GLN A 34 14.18 11.42 11.56
CA GLN A 34 15.58 11.00 11.74
C GLN A 34 16.41 11.09 10.45
N ILE A 35 15.78 11.38 9.30
CA ILE A 35 16.48 11.72 8.06
C ILE A 35 17.09 13.15 8.10
N ILE A 36 16.64 14.05 9.00
CA ILE A 36 17.12 15.44 9.08
C ILE A 36 18.14 15.67 10.21
N SER A 37 18.23 14.77 11.21
CA SER A 37 19.03 15.02 12.41
C SER A 37 20.51 14.64 12.34
N ASP A 38 20.97 13.91 11.31
CA ASP A 38 22.39 13.55 11.22
C ASP A 38 23.26 14.68 10.65
N GLU A 39 22.68 15.81 10.23
CA GLU A 39 23.42 16.97 9.69
C GLU A 39 23.16 18.30 10.40
N LYS A 40 22.87 18.30 11.71
CA LYS A 40 23.03 19.52 12.54
C LYS A 40 23.77 19.26 13.85
N VAL A 41 25.09 19.38 13.71
CA VAL A 41 26.08 19.70 14.73
C VAL A 41 25.55 20.70 15.78
N GLN A 42 25.76 20.37 17.05
CA GLN A 42 25.85 21.22 18.26
C GLN A 42 25.15 22.60 18.22
N ARG A 43 24.16 22.83 19.10
CA ARG A 43 24.13 24.01 20.00
C ARG A 43 22.99 23.95 21.04
N ASP A 44 23.46 23.94 22.28
CA ASP A 44 22.98 24.65 23.47
C ASP A 44 21.71 24.20 24.23
N GLU A 45 21.94 24.11 25.54
CA GLU A 45 21.10 23.67 26.63
C GLU A 45 20.00 24.70 27.00
N ASN A 46 18.86 24.16 27.46
CA ASN A 46 17.84 24.76 28.33
C ASN A 46 17.04 26.00 27.86
N ILE A 47 15.70 25.89 27.84
CA ILE A 47 14.75 26.49 28.81
C ILE A 47 13.30 26.28 28.28
N GLU A 48 12.44 25.83 29.19
CA GLU A 48 10.99 25.66 29.07
C GLU A 48 10.26 26.89 28.49
N ALA A 49 9.19 26.67 27.69
CA ALA A 49 7.83 27.05 28.09
C ALA A 49 6.81 26.97 26.93
N SER A 50 5.64 26.46 27.30
CA SER A 50 4.31 26.91 26.85
C SER A 50 3.67 26.30 25.60
N LEU A 51 2.99 25.17 25.84
CA LEU A 51 1.52 25.02 25.70
C LEU A 51 0.85 25.89 24.61
N THR A 52 0.39 25.27 23.51
CA THR A 52 -0.94 25.48 22.88
C THR A 52 -1.12 24.61 21.63
N SER A 53 -1.45 23.32 21.81
CA SER A 53 -2.40 22.60 20.94
C SER A 53 -2.62 21.19 21.52
N PRO A 54 -3.85 20.69 21.69
CA PRO A 54 -4.08 19.26 21.84
C PRO A 54 -3.92 18.60 20.46
N ARG A 55 -2.73 18.71 19.87
CA ARG A 55 -2.30 17.75 18.86
C ARG A 55 -1.88 16.55 19.68
N THR A 56 -2.67 15.49 19.61
CA THR A 56 -2.26 14.15 19.99
C THR A 56 -0.78 14.00 19.68
N ASN A 57 0.05 13.69 20.69
CA ASN A 57 1.42 13.27 20.46
C ASN A 57 1.33 11.96 19.67
N VAL A 58 1.16 12.06 18.36
CA VAL A 58 1.27 10.93 17.45
C VAL A 58 2.75 10.61 17.43
N ASN A 59 3.16 9.66 18.27
CA ASN A 59 4.49 9.11 18.23
C ASN A 59 4.73 8.64 16.79
N LYS A 60 5.64 9.31 16.10
CA LYS A 60 6.04 8.97 14.74
C LYS A 60 6.71 7.59 14.77
N LEU A 61 6.55 6.80 13.71
CA LEU A 61 7.16 5.47 13.62
C LEU A 61 8.68 5.58 13.43
N THR A 62 9.42 4.70 14.08
CA THR A 62 10.85 4.50 13.81
C THR A 62 11.04 3.69 12.52
N TYR A 63 12.26 3.74 11.96
CA TYR A 63 12.57 3.01 10.74
C TYR A 63 12.39 1.49 10.88
N ASP A 64 12.80 0.92 12.02
CA ASP A 64 12.66 -0.51 12.31
C ASP A 64 11.18 -0.91 12.46
N GLU A 65 10.34 -0.05 13.04
CA GLU A 65 8.89 -0.27 13.11
C GLU A 65 8.22 -0.23 11.73
N ILE A 66 8.67 0.68 10.84
CA ILE A 66 8.18 0.74 9.45
C ILE A 66 8.52 -0.54 8.70
N ILE A 67 9.77 -1.00 8.78
CA ILE A 67 10.18 -2.26 8.15
C ILE A 67 9.40 -3.44 8.74
N GLY A 68 9.28 -3.49 10.07
CA GLY A 68 8.52 -4.53 10.77
C GLY A 68 7.07 -4.60 10.30
N ASN A 69 6.40 -3.46 10.17
CA ASN A 69 5.03 -3.38 9.66
C ASN A 69 4.93 -3.85 8.21
N ILE A 70 5.83 -3.40 7.33
CA ILE A 70 5.84 -3.82 5.91
C ILE A 70 6.01 -5.34 5.81
N PHE A 71 6.95 -5.90 6.57
CA PHE A 71 7.18 -7.34 6.58
C PHE A 71 5.95 -8.11 7.08
N LEU A 72 5.32 -7.63 8.16
CA LEU A 72 4.11 -8.22 8.70
C LEU A 72 2.97 -8.24 7.68
N PHE A 73 2.71 -7.11 7.00
CA PHE A 73 1.68 -7.03 5.96
C PHE A 73 1.99 -7.94 4.77
N LEU A 74 3.25 -8.03 4.36
CA LEU A 74 3.65 -8.91 3.27
C LEU A 74 3.37 -10.39 3.62
N VAL A 75 3.82 -10.84 4.80
CA VAL A 75 3.62 -12.23 5.23
C VAL A 75 2.14 -12.55 5.40
N ALA A 76 1.39 -11.68 6.09
CA ALA A 76 -0.04 -11.88 6.32
C ALA A 76 -0.86 -11.91 5.02
N GLY A 77 -0.50 -11.06 4.05
CA GLY A 77 -1.18 -11.00 2.76
C GLY A 77 -0.79 -12.13 1.81
N THR A 78 0.45 -12.63 1.86
CA THR A 78 0.96 -13.60 0.87
C THR A 78 0.28 -14.96 0.98
N GLU A 79 0.25 -15.56 2.18
CA GLU A 79 -0.27 -16.92 2.35
C GLU A 79 -1.79 -17.00 2.08
N THR A 80 -2.53 -16.03 2.61
CA THR A 80 -3.98 -15.93 2.44
C THR A 80 -4.34 -15.70 0.97
N THR A 81 -3.74 -14.69 0.34
CA THR A 81 -4.03 -14.33 -1.07
C THR A 81 -3.59 -15.42 -2.03
N SER A 82 -2.42 -16.04 -1.82
CA SER A 82 -1.95 -17.15 -2.66
C SER A 82 -2.89 -18.34 -2.58
N THR A 83 -3.43 -18.64 -1.40
CA THR A 83 -4.38 -19.73 -1.22
C THR A 83 -5.70 -19.43 -1.93
N THR A 84 -6.26 -18.23 -1.73
CA THR A 84 -7.47 -17.80 -2.43
C THR A 84 -7.30 -17.87 -3.94
N LEU A 85 -6.21 -17.33 -4.50
CA LEU A 85 -5.93 -17.40 -5.94
C LEU A 85 -5.80 -18.83 -6.45
N ALA A 86 -5.17 -19.73 -5.68
CA ALA A 86 -5.07 -21.14 -6.06
C ALA A 86 -6.45 -21.79 -6.19
N PHE A 87 -7.35 -21.53 -5.23
CA PHE A 87 -8.74 -22.01 -5.29
C PHE A 87 -9.51 -21.38 -6.46
N CYS A 88 -9.45 -20.05 -6.63
CA CYS A 88 -10.10 -19.37 -7.74
C CYS A 88 -9.66 -19.96 -9.09
N THR A 89 -8.35 -20.13 -9.29
CA THR A 89 -7.82 -20.68 -10.55
C THR A 89 -8.27 -22.12 -10.78
N TYR A 90 -8.32 -22.93 -9.72
CA TYR A 90 -8.82 -24.30 -9.77
C TYR A 90 -10.30 -24.37 -10.17
N VAL A 91 -11.15 -23.52 -9.57
CA VAL A 91 -12.58 -23.46 -9.90
C VAL A 91 -12.77 -23.02 -11.35
N LEU A 92 -12.10 -21.96 -11.79
CA LEU A 92 -12.17 -21.48 -13.17
C LEU A 92 -11.71 -22.54 -14.18
N ALA A 93 -10.67 -23.31 -13.87
CA ALA A 93 -10.18 -24.38 -14.75
C ALA A 93 -11.11 -25.60 -14.83
N THR A 94 -11.92 -25.84 -13.79
CA THR A 94 -12.84 -27.00 -13.71
C THR A 94 -14.28 -26.66 -14.10
N HIS A 95 -14.66 -25.37 -14.06
CA HIS A 95 -15.99 -24.85 -14.37
C HIS A 95 -15.88 -23.78 -15.48
N PRO A 96 -15.74 -24.21 -16.75
CA PRO A 96 -15.58 -23.29 -17.87
C PRO A 96 -16.81 -22.38 -18.10
N ASP A 97 -17.99 -22.81 -17.64
CA ASP A 97 -19.22 -22.01 -17.63
C ASP A 97 -19.11 -20.80 -16.68
N VAL A 98 -18.57 -21.00 -15.48
CA VAL A 98 -18.29 -19.93 -14.52
C VAL A 98 -17.22 -18.99 -15.08
N GLN A 99 -16.17 -19.55 -15.67
CA GLN A 99 -15.10 -18.76 -16.28
C GLN A 99 -15.61 -17.87 -17.42
N GLN A 100 -16.44 -18.42 -18.32
CA GLN A 100 -17.01 -17.64 -19.42
C GLN A 100 -17.89 -16.51 -18.90
N LYS A 101 -18.75 -16.78 -17.91
CA LYS A 101 -19.62 -15.77 -17.33
C LYS A 101 -18.84 -14.62 -16.66
N LEU A 102 -17.74 -14.94 -16.00
CA LEU A 102 -16.86 -13.95 -15.37
C LEU A 102 -16.13 -13.09 -16.43
N GLN A 103 -15.68 -13.70 -17.52
CA GLN A 103 -15.09 -12.97 -18.65
C GLN A 103 -16.12 -12.06 -19.33
N ASP A 104 -17.33 -12.53 -19.59
CA ASP A 104 -18.40 -11.74 -20.21
C ASP A 104 -18.72 -10.49 -19.37
N GLU A 105 -18.71 -10.60 -18.03
CA GLU A 105 -18.90 -9.45 -17.15
C GLU A 105 -17.73 -8.45 -17.25
N ILE A 106 -16.49 -8.94 -17.25
CA ILE A 106 -15.30 -8.10 -17.35
C ILE A 106 -15.28 -7.37 -18.70
N ASP A 107 -15.50 -8.09 -19.80
CA ASP A 107 -15.49 -7.54 -21.16
C ASP A 107 -16.62 -6.51 -21.39
N ALA A 108 -17.74 -6.64 -20.66
CA ALA A 108 -18.85 -5.69 -20.72
C ALA A 108 -18.58 -4.38 -19.94
N ASN A 109 -17.70 -4.40 -18.94
CA ASN A 109 -17.48 -3.27 -18.02
C ASN A 109 -16.08 -2.66 -18.13
N VAL A 110 -15.11 -3.38 -18.67
CA VAL A 110 -13.74 -2.92 -18.88
C VAL A 110 -13.55 -2.62 -20.36
N ASP A 111 -13.43 -1.34 -20.71
CA ASP A 111 -13.13 -0.93 -22.07
C ASP A 111 -11.78 -1.50 -22.53
N ASP A 112 -11.75 -2.04 -23.75
CA ASP A 112 -10.56 -2.57 -24.46
C ASP A 112 -9.44 -1.52 -24.71
N SER A 113 -9.64 -0.29 -24.23
CA SER A 113 -8.57 0.69 -24.17
C SER A 113 -7.43 0.10 -23.32
N ALA A 114 -6.17 0.30 -23.74
CA ALA A 114 -4.98 -0.24 -23.04
C ALA A 114 -4.74 0.36 -21.63
N GLN A 115 -5.79 0.88 -21.00
CA GLN A 115 -5.80 1.53 -19.72
C GLN A 115 -6.30 0.55 -18.67
N LEU A 116 -5.56 0.45 -17.56
CA LEU A 116 -5.96 -0.40 -16.43
C LEU A 116 -7.34 0.01 -15.90
N PRO A 117 -8.20 -0.95 -15.51
CA PRO A 117 -9.50 -0.63 -14.94
C PRO A 117 -9.35 0.24 -13.68
N THR A 118 -10.23 1.22 -13.54
CA THR A 118 -10.29 2.05 -12.34
C THR A 118 -10.86 1.24 -11.17
N TYR A 119 -10.62 1.71 -9.94
CA TYR A 119 -11.20 1.08 -8.74
C TYR A 119 -12.73 1.02 -8.83
N GLU A 120 -13.35 2.10 -9.32
CA GLU A 120 -14.80 2.19 -9.50
C GLU A 120 -15.33 1.13 -10.47
N ILE A 121 -14.60 0.82 -11.55
CA ILE A 121 -15.02 -0.25 -12.48
C ILE A 121 -14.98 -1.60 -11.77
N VAL A 122 -13.88 -1.90 -11.06
CA VAL A 122 -13.72 -3.18 -10.34
C VAL A 122 -14.76 -3.35 -9.23
N ASP A 123 -15.07 -2.28 -8.51
CA ASP A 123 -16.08 -2.26 -7.44
C ASP A 123 -17.51 -2.53 -7.97
N ASN A 124 -17.76 -2.26 -9.26
CA ASN A 124 -19.04 -2.52 -9.92
C ASN A 124 -19.15 -3.92 -10.57
N LEU A 125 -18.12 -4.77 -10.47
CA LEU A 125 -18.16 -6.15 -10.98
C LEU A 125 -18.85 -7.07 -9.96
N GLU A 126 -20.18 -7.12 -10.00
CA GLU A 126 -21.01 -7.85 -9.03
C GLU A 126 -20.74 -9.36 -9.03
N TYR A 127 -20.61 -9.97 -10.21
CA TYR A 127 -20.36 -11.41 -10.32
C TYR A 127 -18.93 -11.77 -9.91
N LEU A 128 -17.94 -10.92 -10.18
CA LEU A 128 -16.60 -11.06 -9.62
C LEU A 128 -16.59 -11.04 -8.08
N ASP A 129 -17.32 -10.11 -7.46
CA ASP A 129 -17.43 -10.03 -5.99
C ASP A 129 -18.13 -11.27 -5.41
N MET A 130 -19.19 -11.77 -6.06
CA MET A 130 -19.83 -13.03 -5.69
C MET A 130 -18.86 -14.21 -5.79
N PHE A 131 -18.08 -14.30 -6.87
CA PHE A 131 -17.14 -15.39 -7.10
C PHE A 131 -16.02 -15.44 -6.05
N ILE A 132 -15.51 -14.28 -5.61
CA ILE A 132 -14.46 -14.21 -4.59
C ILE A 132 -14.99 -14.60 -3.20
N LYS A 133 -16.29 -14.40 -2.93
CA LYS A 133 -16.93 -14.65 -1.63
C LYS A 133 -17.42 -16.08 -1.41
N GLU A 134 -17.53 -16.88 -2.46
CA GLU A 134 -17.98 -18.29 -2.43
C GLU A 134 -16.96 -19.22 -1.73
#